data_AF-A0A6M4ILL9-F1
#
_entry.id   AF-A0A6M4ILL9-F1
#
_cell.length_a   1.000
_cell.length_b   1.000
_cell.length_c   1.000
_cell.angle_alpha   90.00
_cell.angle_beta   90.00
_cell.angle_gamma   90.00
#
_symmetry.space_group_name_H-M   'P 1'
#
loop_
_entity.id
_entity.type
_entity.pdbx_description
1 polymer ?
#
loop_
_entity_poly.entity_id
_entity_poly.type
_entity_poly.pdbx_seq_one_letter_code
_entity_poly.pdbx_strand_id
1 'polypeptide(L)'
;MRFARHIGVAALVLSAVSARAEAQLPTVQQVFDKFATAVGGREAWTKVQGRSDKGTADITFAGISGTYERYSGAPNKMRMIIDLGMAKVDQGFDGTIGWAVQPMGQAQRMPAEQEKSLGESIQVGAAFLDVSRFAKASVDAKEVFDGVECYKLSITSKLGEERTEYFEVATGLRRGAVTKTPMGEQKSMFRDYKAFEGKQIPTKVVQSTPQGDVILTTTEVSFTPPDPTLFKAPDGIAK
;
A
#
# COMPACT_ATOMS: atom_id res chain seq x y z
N MET A 1 -26.52 -48.39 74.10
CA MET A 1 -26.20 -46.95 73.85
C MET A 1 -25.60 -46.82 72.45
N ARG A 2 -25.93 -45.73 71.77
CA ARG A 2 -25.98 -45.58 70.29
C ARG A 2 -24.62 -45.38 69.62
N PHE A 3 -24.50 -45.93 68.41
CA PHE A 3 -23.53 -45.59 67.36
C PHE A 3 -23.84 -44.21 66.73
N ALA A 4 -22.80 -43.46 66.32
CA ALA A 4 -22.91 -42.46 65.26
C ALA A 4 -21.56 -42.26 64.54
N ARG A 5 -21.58 -42.47 63.21
CA ARG A 5 -20.48 -42.31 62.24
C ARG A 5 -20.22 -40.83 61.96
N HIS A 6 -18.96 -40.44 61.81
CA HIS A 6 -18.56 -39.18 61.17
C HIS A 6 -18.30 -39.42 59.67
N ILE A 7 -19.05 -38.71 58.83
CA ILE A 7 -18.77 -38.55 57.39
C ILE A 7 -18.41 -37.08 57.20
N GLY A 8 -17.14 -36.79 56.90
CA GLY A 8 -16.67 -35.48 56.47
C GLY A 8 -16.46 -35.50 54.96
N VAL A 9 -17.26 -34.71 54.23
CA VAL A 9 -17.24 -34.59 52.76
C VAL A 9 -16.04 -33.75 52.34
N ALA A 10 -15.19 -34.27 51.44
CA ALA A 10 -14.13 -33.52 50.78
C ALA A 10 -14.71 -32.75 49.59
N ALA A 11 -14.61 -31.42 49.61
CA ALA A 11 -15.00 -30.56 48.49
C ALA A 11 -13.83 -30.44 47.50
N LEU A 12 -14.01 -30.96 46.29
CA LEU A 12 -13.08 -30.78 45.18
C LEU A 12 -13.38 -29.45 44.49
N VAL A 13 -12.45 -28.48 44.56
CA VAL A 13 -12.51 -27.25 43.76
C VAL A 13 -11.88 -27.55 42.39
N LEU A 14 -12.70 -27.66 41.34
CA LEU A 14 -12.22 -27.70 39.97
C LEU A 14 -11.92 -26.27 39.49
N SER A 15 -10.65 -25.90 39.45
CA SER A 15 -10.18 -24.71 38.74
C SER A 15 -10.28 -24.94 37.23
N ALA A 16 -11.28 -24.34 36.59
CA ALA A 16 -11.38 -24.29 35.13
C ALA A 16 -10.30 -23.33 34.59
N VAL A 17 -9.20 -23.89 34.10
CA VAL A 17 -8.22 -23.13 33.30
C VAL A 17 -8.84 -22.94 31.92
N SER A 18 -9.46 -21.77 31.66
CA SER A 18 -9.78 -21.36 30.30
C SER A 18 -8.49 -21.09 29.55
N ALA A 19 -8.01 -22.08 28.80
CA ALA A 19 -7.03 -21.87 27.75
C ALA A 19 -7.69 -20.96 26.70
N ARG A 20 -7.36 -19.67 26.75
CA ARG A 20 -7.71 -18.73 25.70
C ARG A 20 -6.92 -19.19 24.48
N ALA A 21 -7.58 -19.85 23.52
CA ALA A 21 -6.97 -20.21 22.25
C ALA A 21 -6.39 -18.93 21.66
N GLU A 22 -5.06 -18.86 21.56
CA GLU A 22 -4.38 -17.79 20.86
C GLU A 22 -4.86 -17.90 19.41
N ALA A 23 -5.67 -16.93 18.96
CA ALA A 23 -6.25 -16.99 17.64
C ALA A 23 -5.11 -17.04 16.61
N GLN A 24 -4.98 -18.16 15.92
CA GLN A 24 -3.94 -18.36 14.91
C GLN A 24 -4.02 -17.23 13.88
N LEU A 25 -2.87 -16.59 13.60
CA LEU A 25 -2.79 -15.54 12.58
C LEU A 25 -3.20 -16.12 11.21
N PRO A 26 -3.88 -15.34 10.36
CA PRO A 26 -4.23 -15.79 9.02
C PRO A 26 -2.97 -16.00 8.17
N THR A 27 -3.10 -16.78 7.10
CA THR A 27 -2.05 -16.85 6.09
C THR A 27 -2.01 -15.56 5.27
N VAL A 28 -0.87 -15.28 4.61
CA VAL A 28 -0.76 -14.15 3.68
C VAL A 28 -1.81 -14.23 2.57
N GLN A 29 -2.07 -15.43 2.06
CA GLN A 29 -3.10 -15.68 1.06
C GLN A 29 -4.49 -15.25 1.57
N GLN A 30 -4.87 -15.63 2.80
CA GLN A 30 -6.15 -15.23 3.38
C GLN A 30 -6.29 -13.71 3.53
N VAL A 31 -5.21 -13.02 3.93
CA VAL A 31 -5.22 -11.55 4.01
C VAL A 31 -5.42 -10.93 2.64
N PHE A 32 -4.70 -11.39 1.62
CA PHE A 32 -4.82 -10.88 0.25
C PHE A 32 -6.14 -11.25 -0.42
N ASP A 33 -6.76 -12.39 -0.08
CA ASP A 33 -8.09 -12.75 -0.56
C ASP A 33 -9.18 -11.86 0.04
N LYS A 34 -9.06 -11.55 1.34
CA LYS A 34 -9.93 -10.58 1.98
C LYS A 34 -9.75 -9.19 1.37
N PHE A 35 -8.51 -8.77 1.16
CA PHE A 35 -8.20 -7.49 0.50
C PHE A 35 -8.76 -7.42 -0.92
N ALA A 36 -8.57 -8.48 -1.73
CA ALA A 36 -9.10 -8.55 -3.08
C ALA A 36 -10.63 -8.39 -3.10
N THR A 37 -11.32 -9.04 -2.17
CA THR A 37 -12.77 -8.88 -1.99
C THR A 37 -13.12 -7.43 -1.63
N ALA A 38 -12.40 -6.85 -0.67
CA ALA A 38 -12.62 -5.48 -0.19
C ALA A 38 -12.43 -4.42 -1.31
N VAL A 39 -11.55 -4.66 -2.28
CA VAL A 39 -11.30 -3.72 -3.39
C VAL A 39 -12.13 -3.96 -4.65
N GLY A 40 -13.18 -4.79 -4.57
CA GLY A 40 -14.12 -5.03 -5.68
C GLY A 40 -13.95 -6.37 -6.40
N GLY A 41 -13.10 -7.27 -5.88
CA GLY A 41 -12.88 -8.61 -6.41
C GLY A 41 -11.86 -8.66 -7.55
N ARG A 42 -11.13 -9.77 -7.67
CA ARG A 42 -10.04 -9.93 -8.67
C ARG A 42 -10.50 -9.72 -10.10
N GLU A 43 -11.68 -10.22 -10.45
CA GLU A 43 -12.23 -10.12 -11.81
C GLU A 43 -12.40 -8.65 -12.27
N ALA A 44 -12.83 -7.77 -11.35
CA ALA A 44 -12.98 -6.35 -11.66
C ALA A 44 -11.65 -5.70 -12.07
N TRP A 45 -10.53 -6.24 -11.59
CA TRP A 45 -9.18 -5.75 -11.86
C TRP A 45 -8.47 -6.44 -13.04
N THR A 46 -8.85 -7.66 -13.40
CA THR A 46 -8.20 -8.44 -14.48
C THR A 46 -8.20 -7.71 -15.82
N LYS A 47 -9.27 -6.95 -16.13
CA LYS A 47 -9.41 -6.22 -17.40
C LYS A 47 -8.79 -4.81 -17.40
N VAL A 48 -8.31 -4.33 -16.25
CA VAL A 48 -7.75 -2.99 -16.12
C VAL A 48 -6.36 -2.95 -16.74
N GLN A 49 -6.22 -2.21 -17.83
CA GLN A 49 -4.96 -2.01 -18.56
C GLN A 49 -4.28 -0.68 -18.22
N GLY A 50 -4.93 0.18 -17.45
CA GLY A 50 -4.39 1.44 -16.99
C GLY A 50 -5.32 2.15 -16.02
N ARG A 51 -4.81 3.21 -15.40
CA ARG A 51 -5.57 4.03 -14.46
C ARG A 51 -5.02 5.46 -14.47
N SER A 52 -5.94 6.42 -14.41
CA SER A 52 -5.65 7.84 -14.19
C SER A 52 -6.26 8.28 -12.86
N ASP A 53 -5.49 8.97 -12.04
CA ASP A 53 -5.92 9.62 -10.80
C ASP A 53 -5.67 11.12 -10.89
N LYS A 54 -6.60 11.93 -10.41
CA LYS A 54 -6.41 13.38 -10.26
C LYS A 54 -6.90 13.84 -8.90
N GLY A 55 -6.29 14.92 -8.42
CA GLY A 55 -6.72 15.57 -7.19
C GLY A 55 -5.73 16.62 -6.70
N THR A 56 -5.63 16.77 -5.38
CA THR A 56 -4.77 17.77 -4.74
C THR A 56 -3.58 17.14 -4.03
N ALA A 57 -2.49 17.89 -3.96
CA ALA A 57 -1.32 17.55 -3.18
C ALA A 57 -1.03 18.66 -2.16
N ASP A 58 -0.75 18.28 -0.92
CA ASP A 58 -0.37 19.18 0.17
C ASP A 58 0.99 18.77 0.73
N ILE A 59 1.98 19.66 0.64
CA ILE A 59 3.31 19.49 1.22
C ILE A 59 3.36 20.26 2.54
N THR A 60 3.03 19.57 3.62
CA THR A 60 2.70 20.20 4.92
C THR A 60 3.86 21.00 5.50
N PHE A 61 5.09 20.50 5.38
CA PHE A 61 6.28 21.17 5.93
C PHE A 61 6.67 22.44 5.19
N ALA A 62 6.25 22.59 3.94
CA ALA A 62 6.47 23.80 3.15
C ALA A 62 5.27 24.76 3.21
N GLY A 63 4.11 24.30 3.70
CA GLY A 63 2.86 25.06 3.65
C GLY A 63 2.39 25.33 2.21
N ILE A 64 2.76 24.48 1.25
CA ILE A 64 2.45 24.63 -0.17
C ILE A 64 1.51 23.50 -0.59
N SER A 65 0.52 23.85 -1.41
CA SER A 65 -0.42 22.90 -2.00
C SER A 65 -0.60 23.16 -3.50
N GLY A 66 -1.15 22.17 -4.18
CA GLY A 66 -1.36 22.20 -5.62
C GLY A 66 -2.16 21.02 -6.11
N THR A 67 -2.01 20.70 -7.40
CA THR A 67 -2.67 19.55 -8.02
C THR A 67 -1.71 18.38 -8.16
N TYR A 68 -2.27 17.17 -8.25
CA TYR A 68 -1.51 16.04 -8.76
C TYR A 68 -2.31 15.26 -9.79
N GLU A 69 -1.56 14.64 -10.69
CA GLU A 69 -2.05 13.67 -11.64
C GLU A 69 -1.15 12.44 -11.58
N ARG A 70 -1.75 11.25 -11.61
CA ARG A 70 -1.03 10.00 -11.69
C ARG A 70 -1.61 9.13 -12.79
N TYR A 71 -0.74 8.60 -13.62
CA TYR A 71 -1.07 7.69 -14.70
C TYR A 71 -0.34 6.38 -14.49
N SER A 72 -1.01 5.27 -14.78
CA SER A 72 -0.40 3.95 -14.85
C SER A 72 -0.94 3.20 -16.06
N GLY A 73 -0.09 2.38 -16.69
CA GLY A 73 -0.43 1.66 -17.91
C GLY A 73 0.35 0.36 -18.02
N ALA A 74 -0.28 -0.67 -18.56
CA ALA A 74 0.35 -1.98 -18.72
C ALA A 74 1.58 -1.92 -19.66
N PRO A 75 2.59 -2.78 -19.46
CA PRO A 75 2.69 -3.74 -18.34
C PRO A 75 3.14 -3.10 -17.02
N ASN A 76 3.95 -2.05 -17.08
CA ASN A 76 4.60 -1.47 -15.90
C ASN A 76 4.96 0.01 -16.09
N LYS A 77 4.13 0.79 -16.78
CA LYS A 77 4.36 2.22 -17.02
C LYS A 77 3.70 3.07 -15.94
N MET A 78 4.33 4.18 -15.59
CA MET A 78 3.70 5.20 -14.76
C MET A 78 4.21 6.61 -15.06
N ARG A 79 3.40 7.60 -14.69
CA ARG A 79 3.85 8.99 -14.53
C ARG A 79 3.11 9.62 -13.36
N MET A 80 3.80 10.43 -12.60
CA MET A 80 3.23 11.23 -11.53
C MET A 80 3.68 12.66 -11.71
N ILE A 81 2.71 13.57 -11.73
CA ILE A 81 2.90 15.00 -11.86
C ILE A 81 2.29 15.64 -10.61
N ILE A 82 3.07 16.44 -9.89
CA ILE A 82 2.57 17.31 -8.82
C ILE A 82 2.91 18.74 -9.25
N ASP A 83 1.91 19.59 -9.41
CA ASP A 83 2.06 20.99 -9.78
C ASP A 83 1.68 21.87 -8.59
N LEU A 84 2.67 22.53 -8.01
CA LEU A 84 2.55 23.41 -6.85
C LEU A 84 2.55 24.89 -7.27
N GLY A 85 2.41 25.19 -8.56
CA GLY A 85 2.48 26.54 -9.13
C GLY A 85 3.91 27.10 -9.22
N MET A 86 4.63 27.17 -8.09
CA MET A 86 6.03 27.61 -8.05
C MET A 86 7.05 26.49 -8.29
N ALA A 87 6.63 25.24 -8.15
CA ALA A 87 7.46 24.07 -8.38
C ALA A 87 6.62 22.96 -9.00
N LYS A 88 7.26 22.15 -9.84
CA LYS A 88 6.64 20.98 -10.46
C LYS A 88 7.51 19.76 -10.24
N VAL A 89 6.90 18.71 -9.70
CA VAL A 89 7.50 17.38 -9.64
C VAL A 89 6.90 16.59 -10.80
N ASP A 90 7.75 16.05 -11.67
CA ASP A 90 7.32 15.21 -12.78
C ASP A 90 8.27 14.02 -12.87
N GLN A 91 7.75 12.84 -12.60
CA GLN A 91 8.54 11.61 -12.64
C GLN A 91 7.75 10.49 -13.30
N GLY A 92 8.45 9.56 -13.92
CA GLY A 92 7.79 8.44 -14.56
C GLY A 92 8.72 7.31 -14.92
N PHE A 93 8.11 6.29 -15.50
CA PHE A 93 8.77 5.10 -16.00
C PHE A 93 8.02 4.64 -17.26
N ASP A 94 8.74 4.50 -18.38
CA ASP A 94 8.12 4.26 -19.70
C ASP A 94 7.96 2.77 -20.03
N GLY A 95 8.41 1.90 -19.12
CA GLY A 95 8.56 0.47 -19.32
C GLY A 95 10.02 0.01 -19.35
N THR A 96 10.95 0.95 -19.53
CA THR A 96 12.40 0.71 -19.63
C THR A 96 13.20 1.75 -18.86
N ILE A 97 12.91 3.04 -19.07
CA ILE A 97 13.64 4.17 -18.51
C ILE A 97 12.78 4.84 -17.44
N GLY A 98 13.37 5.02 -16.26
CA GLY A 98 12.83 5.84 -15.17
C GLY A 98 13.42 7.24 -15.24
N TRP A 99 12.59 8.27 -15.05
CA TRP A 99 13.05 9.66 -15.02
C TRP A 99 12.41 10.46 -13.91
N ALA A 100 13.11 11.51 -13.50
CA ALA A 100 12.57 12.58 -12.69
C ALA A 100 13.00 13.94 -13.28
N VAL A 101 12.09 14.90 -13.27
CA VAL A 101 12.35 16.30 -13.61
C VAL A 101 12.65 17.02 -12.31
N GLN A 102 13.85 17.60 -12.21
CA GLN A 102 14.24 18.40 -11.06
C GLN A 102 13.45 19.72 -11.03
N PRO A 103 13.34 20.40 -9.87
CA PRO A 103 12.62 21.67 -9.76
C PRO A 103 13.05 22.75 -10.77
N MET A 104 14.32 22.72 -11.23
CA MET A 104 14.87 23.63 -12.25
C MET A 104 14.48 23.25 -13.70
N GLY A 105 13.64 22.23 -13.89
CA GLY A 105 13.10 21.80 -15.18
C GLY A 105 13.96 20.80 -15.96
N GLN A 106 15.16 20.46 -15.47
CA GLN A 106 16.02 19.47 -16.12
C GLN A 106 15.52 18.05 -15.83
N ALA A 107 15.23 17.29 -16.87
CA ALA A 107 14.92 15.87 -16.77
C ALA A 107 16.21 15.05 -16.61
N GLN A 108 16.19 14.10 -15.67
CA GLN A 108 17.31 13.21 -15.40
C GLN A 108 16.82 11.77 -15.33
N ARG A 109 17.62 10.86 -15.89
CA ARG A 109 17.41 9.42 -15.70
C ARG A 109 17.62 9.04 -14.24
N MET A 110 16.76 8.19 -13.71
CA MET A 110 16.96 7.61 -12.38
C MET A 110 18.20 6.71 -12.37
N PRO A 111 18.89 6.58 -11.23
CA PRO A 111 19.91 5.55 -11.04
C PRO A 111 19.35 4.15 -11.39
N ALA A 112 20.18 3.29 -11.99
CA ALA A 112 19.73 1.99 -12.50
C ALA A 112 19.03 1.10 -11.46
N GLU A 113 19.50 1.11 -10.21
CA GLU A 113 18.85 0.36 -9.13
C GLU A 113 17.47 0.92 -8.79
N GLN A 114 17.32 2.25 -8.76
CA GLN A 114 16.05 2.92 -8.52
C GLN A 114 15.08 2.70 -9.69
N GLU A 115 15.57 2.76 -10.93
CA GLU A 115 14.80 2.45 -12.14
C GLU A 115 14.25 1.02 -12.11
N LYS A 116 15.10 0.05 -11.76
CA LYS A 116 14.72 -1.36 -11.62
C LYS A 116 13.68 -1.57 -10.52
N SER A 117 13.93 -1.00 -9.35
CA SER A 117 13.01 -1.00 -8.20
C SER A 117 11.64 -0.42 -8.58
N LEU A 118 11.63 0.75 -9.23
CA LEU A 118 10.42 1.41 -9.67
C LEU A 118 9.64 0.54 -10.66
N GLY A 119 10.31 0.02 -11.69
CA GLY A 119 9.72 -0.86 -12.71
C GLY A 119 9.07 -2.11 -12.11
N GLU A 120 9.67 -2.73 -11.10
CA GLU A 120 9.09 -3.88 -10.40
C GLU A 120 7.96 -3.50 -9.44
N SER A 121 7.99 -2.30 -8.86
CA SER A 121 6.96 -1.83 -7.94
C SER A 121 5.64 -1.48 -8.64
N ILE A 122 5.67 -1.15 -9.93
CA ILE A 122 4.50 -0.75 -10.72
C ILE A 122 3.67 -2.00 -11.02
N GLN A 123 2.44 -2.00 -10.54
CA GLN A 123 1.48 -3.07 -10.74
C GLN A 123 0.24 -2.50 -11.44
N VAL A 124 -0.16 -3.14 -12.54
CA VAL A 124 -1.34 -2.77 -13.30
C VAL A 124 -2.33 -3.93 -13.29
N GLY A 125 -3.62 -3.63 -13.31
CA GLY A 125 -4.66 -4.65 -13.27
C GLY A 125 -4.68 -5.42 -11.96
N ALA A 126 -4.90 -6.74 -12.05
CA ALA A 126 -4.99 -7.60 -10.88
C ALA A 126 -3.62 -7.95 -10.25
N ALA A 127 -2.49 -7.52 -10.82
CA ALA A 127 -1.16 -7.95 -10.39
C ALA A 127 -0.82 -7.56 -8.94
N PHE A 128 -1.38 -6.46 -8.42
CA PHE A 128 -1.18 -6.06 -7.02
C PHE A 128 -1.87 -7.00 -6.00
N LEU A 129 -2.80 -7.86 -6.46
CA LEU A 129 -3.54 -8.85 -5.65
C LEU A 129 -2.88 -10.23 -5.63
N ASP A 130 -1.82 -10.43 -6.42
CA ASP A 130 -1.09 -11.69 -6.49
C ASP A 130 0.05 -11.70 -5.46
N VAL A 131 0.04 -12.69 -4.58
CA VAL A 131 1.08 -12.90 -3.56
C VAL A 131 2.32 -13.59 -4.13
N SER A 132 2.22 -14.25 -5.29
CA SER A 132 3.34 -14.95 -5.95
C SER A 132 4.42 -14.00 -6.47
N ARG A 133 4.12 -12.69 -6.49
CA ARG A 133 5.07 -11.62 -6.80
C ARG A 133 6.10 -11.41 -5.69
N PHE A 134 5.83 -11.88 -4.47
CA PHE A 134 6.76 -11.77 -3.35
C PHE A 134 7.76 -12.93 -3.37
N ALA A 135 9.01 -12.65 -3.00
CA ALA A 135 9.98 -13.72 -2.72
C ALA A 135 9.69 -14.37 -1.36
N LYS A 136 9.26 -13.56 -0.39
CA LYS A 136 8.85 -13.99 0.95
C LYS A 136 7.76 -13.08 1.49
N ALA A 137 6.80 -13.64 2.21
CA ALA A 137 5.81 -12.87 2.96
C ALA A 137 5.34 -13.65 4.21
N SER A 138 5.08 -12.94 5.30
CA SER A 138 4.51 -13.49 6.54
C SER A 138 3.50 -12.52 7.16
N VAL A 139 2.51 -13.05 7.88
CA VAL A 139 1.67 -12.27 8.80
C VAL A 139 2.30 -12.39 10.17
N ASP A 140 2.83 -11.29 10.70
CA ASP A 140 3.68 -11.32 11.88
C ASP A 140 2.89 -11.09 13.17
N ALA A 141 1.88 -10.22 13.09
CA ALA A 141 1.09 -9.83 14.25
C ALA A 141 -0.26 -9.23 13.84
N LYS A 142 -1.14 -9.11 14.84
CA LYS A 142 -2.27 -8.19 14.83
C LYS A 142 -1.93 -7.01 15.73
N GLU A 143 -1.86 -5.80 15.18
CA GLU A 143 -1.49 -4.59 15.92
C GLU A 143 -2.32 -3.39 15.49
N VAL A 144 -2.31 -2.33 16.29
CA VAL A 144 -2.97 -1.07 15.93
C VAL A 144 -2.04 -0.24 15.05
N PHE A 145 -2.48 0.05 13.83
CA PHE A 145 -1.81 0.94 12.90
C PHE A 145 -2.73 2.11 12.56
N ASP A 146 -2.27 3.34 12.80
CA ASP A 146 -3.04 4.56 12.50
C ASP A 146 -4.44 4.56 13.15
N GLY A 147 -4.51 4.08 14.40
CA GLY A 147 -5.75 3.97 15.17
C GLY A 147 -6.66 2.80 14.78
N VAL A 148 -6.24 1.92 13.87
CA VAL A 148 -7.06 0.81 13.34
C VAL A 148 -6.38 -0.53 13.59
N GLU A 149 -7.14 -1.52 14.06
CA GLU A 149 -6.64 -2.89 14.23
C GLU A 149 -6.34 -3.52 12.85
N CYS A 150 -5.08 -3.89 12.65
CA CYS A 150 -4.55 -4.39 11.38
C CYS A 150 -3.75 -5.69 11.57
N TYR A 151 -3.73 -6.52 10.54
CA TYR A 151 -2.67 -7.50 10.34
C TYR A 151 -1.43 -6.80 9.81
N LYS A 152 -0.30 -7.01 10.47
CA LYS A 152 1.03 -6.57 10.05
C LYS A 152 1.68 -7.67 9.22
N LEU A 153 2.08 -7.35 8.00
CA LEU A 153 2.75 -8.28 7.09
C LEU A 153 4.17 -7.79 6.81
N SER A 154 5.16 -8.68 6.92
CA SER A 154 6.50 -8.45 6.38
C SER A 154 6.60 -9.08 5.00
N ILE A 155 7.06 -8.31 4.01
CA ILE A 155 7.17 -8.71 2.61
C ILE A 155 8.58 -8.41 2.11
N THR A 156 9.17 -9.38 1.39
CA THR A 156 10.41 -9.23 0.64
C THR A 156 10.11 -9.37 -0.85
N SER A 157 10.47 -8.38 -1.65
CA SER A 157 10.34 -8.42 -3.12
C SER A 157 11.33 -9.40 -3.76
N LYS A 158 11.17 -9.69 -5.05
CA LYS A 158 12.13 -10.53 -5.81
C LYS A 158 13.50 -9.85 -5.97
N LEU A 159 13.58 -8.53 -5.75
CA LEU A 159 14.84 -7.78 -5.66
C LEU A 159 15.43 -7.73 -4.25
N GLY A 160 14.80 -8.36 -3.26
CA GLY A 160 15.27 -8.34 -1.88
C GLY A 160 14.83 -7.11 -1.08
N GLU A 161 13.95 -6.27 -1.63
CA GLU A 161 13.47 -5.10 -0.92
C GLU A 161 12.46 -5.48 0.16
N GLU A 162 12.69 -4.98 1.37
CA GLU A 162 11.83 -5.22 2.51
C GLU A 162 10.80 -4.11 2.68
N ARG A 163 9.57 -4.51 2.96
CA ARG A 163 8.49 -3.61 3.38
C ARG A 163 7.57 -4.28 4.37
N THR A 164 6.95 -3.46 5.19
CA THR A 164 5.82 -3.84 6.01
C THR A 164 4.53 -3.33 5.39
N GLU A 165 3.49 -4.14 5.34
CA GLU A 165 2.14 -3.74 4.93
C GLU A 165 1.12 -3.98 6.04
N TYR A 166 0.11 -3.12 6.09
CA TYR A 166 -0.92 -3.15 7.12
C TYR A 166 -2.28 -3.30 6.49
N PHE A 167 -3.04 -4.34 6.88
CA PHE A 167 -4.38 -4.61 6.37
C PHE A 167 -5.39 -4.65 7.52
N GLU A 168 -6.43 -3.83 7.44
CA GLU A 168 -7.47 -3.70 8.47
C GLU A 168 -8.17 -5.04 8.71
N VAL A 169 -8.27 -5.44 9.98
CA VAL A 169 -8.88 -6.72 10.36
C VAL A 169 -10.36 -6.74 10.03
N ALA A 170 -11.08 -5.63 10.24
CA ALA A 170 -12.53 -5.56 10.00
C ALA A 170 -12.86 -5.66 8.51
N THR A 171 -12.29 -4.77 7.70
CA THR A 171 -12.67 -4.57 6.29
C THR A 171 -11.80 -5.33 5.29
N GLY A 172 -10.55 -5.64 5.65
CA GLY A 172 -9.54 -6.16 4.73
C GLY A 172 -8.84 -5.08 3.89
N LEU A 173 -9.22 -3.81 4.02
CA LEU A 173 -8.58 -2.72 3.28
C LEU A 173 -7.15 -2.49 3.77
N ARG A 174 -6.23 -2.22 2.84
CA ARG A 174 -4.86 -1.84 3.20
C ARG A 174 -4.88 -0.47 3.89
N ARG A 175 -4.29 -0.36 5.07
CA ARG A 175 -4.22 0.88 5.86
C ARG A 175 -2.90 1.59 5.75
N GLY A 176 -1.83 0.86 5.43
CA GLY A 176 -0.55 1.49 5.23
C GLY A 176 0.55 0.57 4.76
N ALA A 177 1.72 1.17 4.62
CA ALA A 177 2.97 0.47 4.45
C ALA A 177 4.14 1.27 4.99
N VAL A 178 5.20 0.57 5.34
CA VAL A 178 6.49 1.14 5.69
C VAL A 178 7.52 0.51 4.77
N THR A 179 8.19 1.33 3.98
CA THR A 179 9.24 0.90 3.06
C THR A 179 10.57 1.50 3.49
N LYS A 180 11.62 0.69 3.54
CA LYS A 180 12.98 1.19 3.75
C LYS A 180 13.49 1.81 2.46
N THR A 181 13.92 3.08 2.52
CA THR A 181 14.54 3.77 1.39
C THR A 181 15.95 4.22 1.78
N PRO A 182 16.82 4.60 0.83
CA PRO A 182 18.12 5.20 1.14
C PRO A 182 18.02 6.48 2.00
N MET A 183 16.87 7.16 1.98
CA MET A 183 16.60 8.38 2.76
C MET A 183 16.00 8.10 4.16
N GLY A 184 15.81 6.83 4.51
CA GLY A 184 15.16 6.40 5.75
C GLY A 184 13.84 5.66 5.49
N GLU A 185 13.10 5.37 6.57
CA GLU A 185 11.79 4.74 6.46
C GLU A 185 10.77 5.73 5.89
N GLN A 186 10.11 5.33 4.80
CA GLN A 186 8.97 6.04 4.26
C GLN A 186 7.70 5.33 4.69
N LYS A 187 6.87 6.02 5.48
CA LYS A 187 5.57 5.51 5.93
C LYS A 187 4.46 6.08 5.06
N SER A 188 3.54 5.23 4.64
CA SER A 188 2.34 5.62 3.88
C SER A 188 1.09 5.15 4.61
N MET A 189 0.10 6.04 4.75
CA MET A 189 -1.23 5.73 5.26
C MET A 189 -2.25 5.86 4.12
N PHE A 190 -3.14 4.87 3.98
CA PHE A 190 -4.22 4.84 3.01
C PHE A 190 -5.55 4.99 3.74
N ARG A 191 -6.30 6.04 3.40
CA ARG A 191 -7.50 6.48 4.10
C ARG A 191 -8.62 6.81 3.10
N ASP A 192 -9.82 6.98 3.65
CA ASP A 192 -11.00 7.49 2.93
C ASP A 192 -11.28 6.72 1.65
N TYR A 193 -11.42 5.39 1.75
CA TYR A 193 -11.72 4.55 0.61
C TYR A 193 -13.08 4.90 -0.01
N LYS A 194 -13.12 5.07 -1.34
CA LYS A 194 -14.35 5.30 -2.11
C LYS A 194 -14.40 4.39 -3.32
N ALA A 195 -15.62 4.09 -3.77
CA ALA A 195 -15.87 3.32 -4.97
C ALA A 195 -15.73 4.17 -6.23
N PHE A 196 -14.95 3.71 -7.19
CA PHE A 196 -14.90 4.21 -8.56
C PHE A 196 -15.01 3.03 -9.52
N GLU A 197 -15.99 3.04 -10.42
CA GLU A 197 -16.22 1.93 -11.37
C GLU A 197 -16.21 0.53 -10.69
N GLY A 198 -16.84 0.43 -9.52
CA GLY A 198 -16.93 -0.80 -8.72
C GLY A 198 -15.67 -1.20 -7.93
N LYS A 199 -14.64 -0.36 -7.90
CA LYS A 199 -13.35 -0.63 -7.23
C LYS A 199 -13.13 0.34 -6.06
N GLN A 200 -12.72 -0.19 -4.90
CA GLN A 200 -12.39 0.67 -3.76
C GLN A 200 -10.98 1.25 -3.92
N ILE A 201 -10.88 2.57 -3.89
CA ILE A 201 -9.64 3.33 -4.02
C ILE A 201 -9.44 4.19 -2.77
N PRO A 202 -8.24 4.22 -2.14
CA PRO A 202 -7.97 5.18 -1.10
C PRO A 202 -7.95 6.58 -1.71
N THR A 203 -8.83 7.47 -1.22
CA THR A 203 -8.89 8.85 -1.72
C THR A 203 -8.03 9.81 -0.91
N LYS A 204 -7.42 9.35 0.18
CA LYS A 204 -6.41 10.11 0.91
C LYS A 204 -5.19 9.25 1.19
N VAL A 205 -4.05 9.67 0.66
CA VAL A 205 -2.75 9.01 0.89
C VAL A 205 -1.86 10.00 1.63
N VAL A 206 -1.42 9.64 2.83
CA VAL A 206 -0.46 10.45 3.60
C VAL A 206 0.88 9.74 3.56
N GLN A 207 1.88 10.39 2.98
CA GLN A 207 3.26 9.92 2.97
C GLN A 207 4.05 10.73 4.01
N SER A 208 4.43 10.08 5.10
CA SER A 208 5.26 10.69 6.12
C SER A 208 6.74 10.59 5.75
N THR A 209 7.39 11.75 5.71
CA THR A 209 8.82 11.89 5.49
C THR A 209 9.48 12.49 6.74
N PRO A 210 10.82 12.44 6.88
CA PRO A 210 11.51 13.10 7.99
C PRO A 210 11.24 14.60 8.09
N GLN A 211 10.94 15.27 6.97
CA GLN A 211 10.68 16.70 6.90
C GLN A 211 9.23 17.06 7.25
N GLY A 212 8.29 16.14 7.03
CA GLY A 212 6.86 16.30 7.24
C GLY A 212 6.04 15.48 6.26
N ASP A 213 4.72 15.63 6.29
CA ASP A 213 3.82 14.84 5.46
C ASP A 213 3.64 15.44 4.05
N VAL A 214 3.57 14.57 3.05
CA VAL A 214 2.99 14.84 1.73
C VAL A 214 1.64 14.14 1.67
N ILE A 215 0.57 14.89 1.45
CA ILE A 215 -0.80 14.38 1.42
C ILE A 215 -1.34 14.48 0.00
N LEU A 216 -1.77 13.35 -0.56
CA LEU A 216 -2.47 13.29 -1.83
C LEU A 216 -3.96 13.02 -1.58
N THR A 217 -4.83 13.87 -2.12
CA THR A 217 -6.29 13.69 -2.03
C THR A 217 -6.87 13.46 -3.42
N THR A 218 -7.31 12.24 -3.71
CA THR A 218 -7.90 11.84 -4.99
C THR A 218 -9.35 12.29 -5.09
N THR A 219 -9.69 13.00 -6.15
CA THR A 219 -11.08 13.41 -6.45
C THR A 219 -11.65 12.69 -7.67
N GLU A 220 -10.80 12.32 -8.62
CA GLU A 220 -11.19 11.65 -9.86
C GLU A 220 -10.33 10.41 -10.09
N VAL A 221 -10.99 9.35 -10.57
CA VAL A 221 -10.35 8.11 -10.99
C VAL A 221 -11.00 7.64 -12.27
N SER A 222 -10.19 7.23 -13.25
CA SER A 222 -10.64 6.55 -14.46
C SER A 222 -9.81 5.29 -14.69
N PHE A 223 -10.45 4.19 -15.05
CA PHE A 223 -9.76 2.95 -15.47
C PHE A 223 -9.67 2.79 -16.98
N THR A 224 -10.02 3.86 -17.74
CA THR A 224 -9.71 3.94 -19.16
C THR A 224 -8.17 4.00 -19.32
N PRO A 225 -7.58 3.19 -20.21
CA PRO A 225 -6.14 3.25 -20.47
C PRO A 225 -5.70 4.67 -20.84
N PRO A 226 -4.71 5.26 -20.14
CA PRO A 226 -4.22 6.60 -20.47
C PRO A 226 -3.58 6.64 -21.86
N ASP A 227 -3.51 7.83 -22.46
CA ASP A 227 -2.77 8.06 -23.69
C ASP A 227 -1.30 7.59 -23.51
N PRO A 228 -0.81 6.64 -24.33
CA PRO A 228 0.55 6.14 -24.22
C PRO A 228 1.64 7.21 -24.30
N THR A 229 1.37 8.34 -24.94
CA THR A 229 2.31 9.48 -25.04
C THR A 229 2.59 10.13 -23.70
N LEU A 230 1.70 9.99 -22.71
CA LEU A 230 1.92 10.48 -21.35
C LEU A 230 3.13 9.83 -20.67
N PHE A 231 3.47 8.60 -21.06
CA PHE A 231 4.61 7.86 -20.50
C PHE A 231 5.92 8.07 -21.25
N LYS A 232 5.98 8.94 -22.26
CA LYS A 232 7.24 9.21 -22.93
C LYS A 232 8.17 9.98 -21.99
N ALA A 233 9.36 9.45 -21.80
CA ALA A 233 10.44 10.18 -21.14
C ALA A 233 10.68 11.53 -21.86
N PRO A 234 10.97 12.62 -21.13
CA PRO A 234 11.34 13.89 -21.73
C PRO A 234 12.54 13.77 -22.67
N ASP A 235 12.61 14.65 -23.68
CA ASP A 235 13.73 14.69 -24.62
C ASP A 235 15.06 14.97 -23.88
N GLY A 236 16.15 14.36 -24.36
CA GLY A 236 17.50 14.55 -23.81
C GLY A 236 17.91 13.57 -22.70
N ILE A 237 17.05 12.63 -22.32
CA ILE A 237 17.43 11.54 -21.40
C ILE A 237 18.21 10.46 -22.16
N ALA A 238 19.43 10.15 -21.68
CA ALA A 238 20.24 9.08 -22.23
C ALA A 238 19.57 7.72 -22.07
N LYS A 239 19.52 6.95 -23.16
CA LYS A 239 18.99 5.58 -23.18
C LYS A 239 19.89 4.60 -22.45
#